data_AF-A0A528TGQ4-F1
#
_entry.id   AF-A0A528TGQ4-F1
#
_cell.length_a   1.000
_cell.length_b   1.000
_cell.length_c   1.000
_cell.angle_alpha   90.00
_cell.angle_beta   90.00
_cell.angle_gamma   90.00
#
_symmetry.space_group_name_H-M   'P 1'
#
loop_
_entity.id
_entity.type
_entity.pdbx_description
1 polymer ?
#
loop_
_entity_poly.entity_id
_entity_poly.type
_entity_poly.pdbx_seq_one_letter_code
_entity_poly.pdbx_strand_id
1 'polypeptide(L)'
;AVAADGRLSPAREAAGISTSARSYPQAALVLNFGHRGDHAFTSTEFHTETGPFTQVPLPGNRSSLVWVVEPETAKELVALDDAALSMRVEQRMQSMLGRV
;
A
#
# COMPACT_ATOMS: atom_id res chain seq x y z
N ALA A 1 30.65 -10.09 -14.37
CA ALA A 1 29.54 -10.47 -13.45
C ALA A 1 28.56 -9.31 -13.35
N VAL A 2 27.30 -9.57 -13.00
CA VAL A 2 26.25 -8.55 -12.79
C VAL A 2 25.63 -8.75 -11.40
N ALA A 3 25.46 -7.69 -10.63
CA ALA A 3 24.82 -7.73 -9.31
C ALA A 3 23.32 -7.35 -9.41
N ALA A 4 22.46 -8.10 -8.72
CA ALA A 4 20.99 -7.92 -8.68
C ALA A 4 20.45 -8.06 -7.24
N ASP A 5 21.19 -7.51 -6.27
CA ASP A 5 21.05 -7.64 -4.82
C ASP A 5 20.31 -6.45 -4.15
N GLY A 6 19.58 -5.66 -4.94
CA GLY A 6 18.65 -4.64 -4.46
C GLY A 6 19.27 -3.32 -4.00
N ARG A 7 18.45 -2.47 -3.37
CA ARG A 7 18.82 -1.08 -3.02
C ARG A 7 20.03 -0.98 -2.09
N LEU A 8 20.21 -1.93 -1.18
CA LEU A 8 21.33 -1.97 -0.22
C LEU A 8 22.43 -2.95 -0.67
N SER A 9 22.68 -3.02 -1.98
CA SER A 9 23.67 -3.89 -2.64
C SER A 9 25.05 -3.89 -1.97
N PRO A 10 25.48 -5.03 -1.37
CA PRO A 10 26.85 -5.20 -0.90
C PRO A 10 27.89 -5.16 -2.03
N ALA A 11 27.52 -5.62 -3.24
CA ALA A 11 28.42 -5.57 -4.39
C ALA A 11 28.73 -4.13 -4.82
N ARG A 12 27.73 -3.24 -4.80
CA ARG A 12 27.92 -1.81 -5.08
C ARG A 12 28.81 -1.15 -4.02
N GLU A 13 28.59 -1.48 -2.75
CA GLU A 13 29.39 -0.97 -1.63
C GLU A 13 30.86 -1.39 -1.75
N ALA A 14 31.11 -2.68 -2.02
CA ALA A 14 32.47 -3.20 -2.26
C ALA A 14 33.17 -2.56 -3.47
N ALA A 15 32.39 -2.14 -4.47
CA ALA A 15 32.90 -1.41 -5.65
C ALA A 15 33.12 0.09 -5.40
N GLY A 16 32.80 0.62 -4.21
CA GLY A 16 32.99 2.04 -3.86
C GLY A 16 32.04 3.01 -4.59
N ILE A 17 30.91 2.53 -5.12
CA ILE A 17 29.98 3.34 -5.89
C ILE A 17 29.00 4.07 -4.94
N SER A 18 29.11 5.40 -4.87
CA SER A 18 28.26 6.25 -4.03
C SER A 18 26.80 6.31 -4.52
N THR A 19 25.86 6.55 -3.60
CA THR A 19 24.44 6.74 -3.91
C THR A 19 23.87 7.99 -3.26
N SER A 20 22.92 8.64 -3.91
CA SER A 20 22.08 9.68 -3.32
C SER A 20 20.67 9.14 -3.04
N ALA A 21 20.11 9.49 -1.88
CA ALA A 21 18.74 9.17 -1.53
C ALA A 21 17.90 10.46 -1.40
N ARG A 22 16.63 10.38 -1.78
CA ARG A 22 15.63 11.43 -1.52
C ARG A 22 14.45 10.77 -0.85
N SER A 23 14.09 11.25 0.34
CA SER A 23 12.89 10.81 1.04
C SER A 23 11.69 11.58 0.52
N TYR A 24 10.60 10.86 0.22
CA TYR A 24 9.30 11.48 -0.02
C TYR A 24 8.56 11.62 1.32
N PRO A 25 7.76 12.68 1.52
CA PRO A 25 6.95 12.85 2.72
C PRO A 25 5.70 11.96 2.65
N GLN A 26 5.88 10.69 2.32
CA GLN A 26 4.83 9.71 2.07
C GLN A 26 5.20 8.36 2.70
N ALA A 27 4.19 7.65 3.17
CA ALA A 27 4.27 6.27 3.62
C ALA A 27 3.18 5.45 2.92
N ALA A 28 3.48 4.18 2.65
CA ALA A 28 2.52 3.25 2.08
C ALA A 28 2.06 2.27 3.17
N LEU A 29 0.79 2.34 3.55
CA LEU A 29 0.13 1.31 4.34
C LEU A 29 -0.25 0.17 3.40
N VAL A 30 0.14 -1.05 3.75
CA VAL A 30 -0.16 -2.27 2.98
C VAL A 30 -0.87 -3.29 3.84
N LEU A 31 -1.97 -3.86 3.33
CA LEU A 31 -2.70 -4.93 4.01
C LEU A 31 -3.54 -5.75 3.03
N ASN A 32 -3.95 -6.93 3.48
CA ASN A 32 -4.98 -7.72 2.81
C ASN A 32 -6.28 -7.64 3.60
N PHE A 33 -7.41 -7.54 2.92
CA PHE A 33 -8.73 -7.44 3.54
C PHE A 33 -9.78 -8.27 2.79
N GLY A 34 -10.82 -8.71 3.51
CA GLY A 34 -11.99 -9.32 2.91
C GLY A 34 -13.04 -8.25 2.57
N HIS A 35 -13.94 -8.56 1.65
CA HIS A 35 -15.09 -7.68 1.35
C HIS A 35 -16.30 -8.50 0.92
N ARG A 36 -17.48 -7.89 0.79
CA ARG A 36 -18.71 -8.61 0.43
C ARG A 36 -18.96 -8.71 -1.08
N GLY A 37 -18.69 -7.64 -1.81
CA GLY A 37 -18.93 -7.52 -3.25
C GLY A 37 -17.84 -8.20 -4.07
N ASP A 38 -18.18 -8.63 -5.27
CA ASP A 38 -17.20 -9.15 -6.23
C ASP A 38 -16.44 -8.00 -6.90
N HIS A 39 -15.11 -8.06 -6.87
CA HIS A 39 -14.23 -7.12 -7.55
C HIS A 39 -14.04 -7.42 -9.05
N ALA A 40 -14.62 -8.51 -9.56
CA ALA A 40 -14.58 -8.91 -10.97
C ALA A 40 -13.16 -8.94 -11.57
N PHE A 41 -12.18 -9.38 -10.79
CA PHE A 41 -10.75 -9.38 -11.14
C PHE A 41 -10.23 -8.01 -11.64
N THR A 42 -10.84 -6.92 -11.21
CA THR A 42 -10.49 -5.54 -11.60
C THR A 42 -9.75 -4.85 -10.47
N SER A 43 -8.55 -4.32 -10.75
CA SER A 43 -7.84 -3.43 -9.84
C SER A 43 -8.36 -2.00 -9.99
N THR A 44 -8.60 -1.35 -8.85
CA THR A 44 -9.12 0.02 -8.80
C THR A 44 -8.17 0.92 -8.04
N GLU A 45 -7.82 2.06 -8.63
CA GLU A 45 -6.98 3.07 -7.99
C GLU A 45 -7.71 4.40 -7.88
N PHE A 46 -7.78 4.94 -6.66
CA PHE A 46 -8.25 6.29 -6.39
C PHE A 46 -7.05 7.23 -6.27
N HIS A 47 -7.06 8.30 -7.04
CA HIS A 47 -6.08 9.38 -6.93
C HIS A 47 -6.51 10.35 -5.84
N THR A 48 -5.58 10.68 -4.95
CA THR A 48 -5.87 11.48 -3.76
C THR A 48 -4.74 12.48 -3.51
N GLU A 49 -4.99 13.50 -2.69
CA GLU A 49 -4.01 14.55 -2.42
C GLU A 49 -2.69 14.02 -1.87
N THR A 50 -2.73 12.97 -1.04
CA THR A 50 -1.54 12.39 -0.40
C THR A 50 -0.87 11.29 -1.20
N GLY A 51 -1.50 10.82 -2.29
CA GLY A 51 -1.04 9.69 -3.09
C GLY A 51 -2.15 8.69 -3.44
N PRO A 52 -1.80 7.59 -4.13
CA PRO A 52 -2.78 6.60 -4.58
C PRO A 52 -3.34 5.74 -3.44
N PHE A 53 -4.59 5.33 -3.60
CA PHE A 53 -5.21 4.22 -2.88
C PHE A 53 -5.54 3.14 -3.91
N THR A 54 -4.79 2.05 -3.90
CA THR A 54 -4.82 1.02 -4.94
C THR A 54 -5.30 -0.29 -4.34
N GLN A 55 -6.50 -0.71 -4.72
CA GLN A 55 -7.03 -2.03 -4.43
C GLN A 55 -6.65 -3.01 -5.56
N VAL A 56 -6.13 -4.17 -5.19
CA VAL A 56 -5.74 -5.24 -6.13
C VAL A 56 -6.48 -6.53 -5.76
N PRO A 57 -7.21 -7.16 -6.69
CA PRO A 57 -7.92 -8.43 -6.46
C PRO A 57 -7.01 -9.58 -6.01
N LEU A 58 -7.52 -10.39 -5.08
CA LEU A 58 -6.95 -11.68 -4.70
C LEU A 58 -8.01 -12.77 -4.91
N PRO A 59 -7.66 -14.08 -4.85
CA PRO A 59 -8.66 -15.13 -4.95
C PRO A 59 -9.77 -15.03 -3.87
N GLY A 60 -11.03 -15.17 -4.30
CA GLY A 60 -12.22 -14.98 -3.46
C GLY A 60 -12.60 -13.51 -3.33
N ASN A 61 -13.44 -13.18 -2.34
CA ASN A 61 -13.77 -11.77 -2.06
C ASN A 61 -12.72 -11.16 -1.14
N ARG A 62 -11.49 -11.07 -1.64
CA ARG A 62 -10.32 -10.56 -0.92
C ARG A 62 -9.53 -9.64 -1.82
N SER A 63 -8.86 -8.70 -1.20
CA SER A 63 -8.05 -7.71 -1.89
C SER A 63 -6.77 -7.42 -1.13
N SER A 64 -5.72 -7.05 -1.86
CA SER A 64 -4.55 -6.36 -1.34
C SER A 64 -4.72 -4.86 -1.50
N LEU A 65 -4.25 -4.08 -0.55
CA LEU A 65 -4.29 -2.62 -0.55
C LEU A 65 -2.88 -2.06 -0.53
N VAL A 66 -2.64 -1.05 -1.37
CA VAL A 66 -1.55 -0.07 -1.20
C VAL A 66 -2.20 1.30 -0.97
N TRP A 67 -2.08 1.84 0.23
CA TRP A 67 -2.65 3.14 0.59
C TRP A 67 -1.54 4.12 0.94
N VAL A 68 -1.27 5.07 0.04
CA VAL A 68 -0.26 6.11 0.23
C VAL A 68 -0.85 7.32 0.94
N VAL A 69 -0.25 7.65 2.09
CA VAL A 69 -0.63 8.79 2.95
C VAL A 69 0.61 9.49 3.49
N GLU A 70 0.41 10.60 4.19
CA GLU A 70 1.48 11.21 5.00
C GLU A 70 1.95 10.26 6.11
N PRO A 71 3.24 10.32 6.53
CA PRO A 71 3.79 9.41 7.53
C PRO A 71 3.05 9.39 8.87
N GLU A 72 2.55 10.54 9.35
CA GLU A 72 1.80 10.59 10.62
C GLU A 72 0.44 9.91 10.49
N THR A 73 -0.28 10.15 9.39
CA THR A 73 -1.54 9.46 9.07
C THR A 73 -1.34 7.94 8.96
N ALA A 74 -0.23 7.48 8.39
CA ALA A 74 0.08 6.05 8.35
C ALA A 74 0.23 5.47 9.76
N LYS A 75 0.90 6.17 10.68
CA LYS A 75 1.03 5.73 12.09
C LYS A 75 -0.33 5.68 12.78
N GLU A 76 -1.19 6.67 12.56
CA GLU A 76 -2.55 6.68 13.10
C GLU A 76 -3.37 5.49 12.59
N LEU A 77 -3.32 5.20 11.29
CA LEU A 77 -4.05 4.08 10.69
C LEU A 77 -3.53 2.72 11.20
N VAL A 78 -2.22 2.56 11.37
CA VAL A 78 -1.61 1.33 11.91
C VAL A 78 -1.98 1.11 13.39
N ALA A 79 -2.26 2.19 14.13
CA ALA A 79 -2.65 2.11 15.54
C ALA A 79 -4.13 1.75 15.76
N LEU A 80 -4.95 1.77 14.70
CA LEU A 80 -6.36 1.38 14.78
C LEU A 80 -6.50 -0.13 14.98
N ASP A 81 -7.61 -0.54 15.61
CA ASP A 81 -8.04 -1.94 15.56
C ASP A 81 -8.61 -2.29 14.17
N ASP A 82 -8.78 -3.60 13.92
CA ASP A 82 -9.25 -4.09 12.63
C ASP A 82 -10.64 -3.54 12.26
N ALA A 83 -11.54 -3.35 13.24
CA ALA A 83 -12.88 -2.88 12.97
C ALA A 83 -12.88 -1.41 12.50
N ALA A 84 -12.13 -0.56 13.18
CA ALA A 84 -11.96 0.84 12.80
C ALA A 84 -11.20 0.96 11.46
N LEU A 85 -10.16 0.16 11.25
CA LEU A 85 -9.41 0.16 10.00
C LEU A 85 -10.27 -0.30 8.82
N SER A 86 -11.07 -1.37 8.98
CA SER A 86 -12.02 -1.84 7.96
C SER A 86 -13.00 -0.75 7.57
N MET A 87 -13.55 0.00 8.53
CA MET A 87 -14.45 1.12 8.24
C MET A 87 -13.75 2.23 7.44
N ARG A 88 -12.49 2.55 7.75
CA ARG A 88 -11.70 3.55 7.01
C ARG A 88 -11.42 3.09 5.58
N VAL A 89 -11.08 1.81 5.39
CA VAL A 89 -10.87 1.22 4.07
C VAL A 89 -12.16 1.23 3.26
N GLU A 90 -13.28 0.78 3.83
CA GLU A 90 -14.58 0.78 3.15
C GLU A 90 -15.00 2.20 2.73
N GLN A 91 -14.89 3.18 3.65
CA GLN A 91 -15.22 4.57 3.36
C GLN A 91 -14.36 5.13 2.23
N ARG A 92 -13.05 4.84 2.24
CA ARG A 92 -12.13 5.29 1.19
C ARG A 92 -12.43 4.64 -0.16
N MET A 93 -12.91 3.40 -0.14
CA MET A 93 -13.41 2.68 -1.31
C MET A 93 -14.84 3.04 -1.71
N GLN A 94 -15.48 3.99 -1.01
CA GLN A 94 -16.87 4.42 -1.25
C GLN A 94 -17.85 3.23 -1.26
N SER A 95 -17.59 2.22 -0.42
CA SER A 95 -18.35 0.96 -0.34
C SER A 95 -18.50 0.23 -1.69
N MET A 96 -17.61 0.47 -2.67
CA MET A 96 -17.66 -0.15 -4.01
C MET A 96 -17.71 -1.68 -3.96
N LEU A 97 -17.03 -2.29 -2.97
CA LEU A 97 -17.03 -3.73 -2.73
C LEU A 97 -17.86 -4.12 -1.49
N GLY A 98 -18.73 -3.23 -1.02
CA GLY A 98 -19.51 -3.40 0.21
C GLY A 98 -18.64 -3.47 1.47
N ARG A 99 -19.20 -4.11 2.51
CA ARG A 99 -18.57 -4.22 3.83
C ARG A 99 -17.21 -4.90 3.75
N VAL A 100 -16.21 -4.24 4.32
CA VAL A 100 -14.86 -4.75 4.58
C VAL A 100 -14.77 -5.42 5.96
#